data_AF-A0A8E2B231-F1
#
_entry.id   AF-A0A8E2B231-F1
#
_cell.length_a   1.000
_cell.length_b   1.000
_cell.length_c   1.000
_cell.angle_alpha   90.00
_cell.angle_beta   90.00
_cell.angle_gamma   90.00
#
_symmetry.space_group_name_H-M   'P 1'
#
loop_
_entity.id
_entity.type
_entity.pdbx_description
1 polymer ?
#
loop_
_entity_poly.entity_id
_entity_poly.type
_entity_poly.pdbx_seq_one_letter_code
_entity_poly.pdbx_strand_id
1 'polypeptide(L)'
;MRCNHNTAIVDTDVVLVPYRKEHVAKYHEWMQDPELQELTASEPLTLEEEYEMQQKWQVDEDKLTFIVLARDGVTFPNSPTLQDLRALPMIGDVNLFLKGSPDEEDFEVEAEVMIAEKAYRRRGLASRALQLLLSYATSCSAPPLPIPRARLVVRIGEANEASRGLFEKLGFEVTKRVEVFQEIEMRFRKEDVVWRAGEEVTFGEELDEWRS
;
A
#
# COMPACT_ATOMS: atom_id res chain seq x y z
N MET A 1 0.19 10.37 4.77
CA MET A 1 -1.20 10.64 5.23
C MET A 1 -1.32 10.57 6.74
N ARG A 2 -2.02 11.55 7.33
CA ARG A 2 -2.41 11.49 8.75
C ARG A 2 -3.49 10.45 9.03
N CYS A 3 -4.46 10.25 8.14
CA CYS A 3 -5.65 9.49 8.53
C CYS A 3 -5.39 8.01 8.89
N ASN A 4 -4.30 7.40 8.41
CA ASN A 4 -3.92 6.04 8.80
C ASN A 4 -2.85 5.98 9.89
N HIS A 5 -2.38 7.10 10.45
CA HIS A 5 -1.15 7.13 11.27
C HIS A 5 -1.20 6.22 12.51
N ASN A 6 -2.39 5.95 13.03
CA ASN A 6 -2.64 5.11 14.20
C ASN A 6 -3.40 3.81 13.89
N THR A 7 -3.66 3.50 12.62
CA THR A 7 -4.51 2.38 12.24
C THR A 7 -3.67 1.27 11.63
N ALA A 8 -3.78 0.06 12.19
CA ALA A 8 -3.38 -1.15 11.49
C ALA A 8 -4.61 -1.88 10.94
N ILE A 9 -4.46 -2.56 9.81
CA ILE A 9 -5.51 -3.41 9.23
C ILE A 9 -5.03 -4.85 9.32
N VAL A 10 -5.72 -5.65 10.14
CA VAL A 10 -5.32 -7.01 10.49
C VAL A 10 -6.15 -8.02 9.70
N ASP A 11 -5.49 -8.85 8.89
CA ASP A 11 -6.09 -10.00 8.21
C ASP A 11 -5.44 -11.30 8.68
N THR A 12 -5.98 -12.45 8.25
CA THR A 12 -5.46 -13.78 8.58
C THR A 12 -4.06 -14.04 8.04
N ASP A 13 -3.70 -13.46 6.90
CA ASP A 13 -2.42 -13.76 6.22
C ASP A 13 -1.45 -12.58 6.18
N VAL A 14 -1.96 -11.35 6.24
CA VAL A 14 -1.16 -10.11 6.21
C VAL A 14 -1.67 -9.11 7.24
N VAL A 15 -0.79 -8.23 7.70
CA VAL A 15 -1.16 -7.04 8.47
C VAL A 15 -0.62 -5.81 7.76
N LEU A 16 -1.46 -4.79 7.59
CA LEU A 16 -1.05 -3.50 7.08
C LEU A 16 -0.79 -2.57 8.26
N VAL A 17 0.42 -2.00 8.36
CA VAL A 17 0.77 -1.02 9.40
C VAL A 17 1.23 0.29 8.77
N PRO A 18 1.07 1.44 9.44
CA PRO A 18 1.50 2.72 8.89
C PRO A 18 3.00 2.73 8.65
N TYR A 19 3.46 3.34 7.56
CA TYR A 19 4.89 3.53 7.33
C TYR A 19 5.48 4.51 8.35
N ARG A 20 6.62 4.13 8.93
CA ARG A 20 7.21 4.75 10.12
C ARG A 20 8.73 4.69 10.02
N LYS A 21 9.40 5.56 10.78
CA LYS A 21 10.87 5.67 10.86
C LYS A 21 11.56 4.31 11.08
N GLU A 22 10.99 3.43 11.91
CA GLU A 22 11.53 2.09 12.19
C GLU A 22 11.59 1.15 10.96
N HIS A 23 10.78 1.41 9.93
CA HIS A 23 10.74 0.62 8.70
C HIS A 23 11.78 1.07 7.67
N VAL A 24 12.35 2.29 7.81
CA VAL A 24 13.19 2.95 6.80
C VAL A 24 14.45 2.15 6.49
N ALA A 25 15.15 1.66 7.51
CA ALA A 25 16.39 0.91 7.30
C ALA A 25 16.18 -0.34 6.43
N LYS A 26 15.10 -1.09 6.69
CA LYS A 26 14.74 -2.27 5.90
C LYS A 26 14.25 -1.91 4.51
N TYR A 27 13.46 -0.84 4.38
CA TYR A 27 13.01 -0.35 3.08
C TYR A 27 14.20 0.07 2.19
N HIS A 28 15.18 0.76 2.77
CA HIS A 28 16.41 1.14 2.10
C HIS A 28 17.20 -0.10 1.61
N GLU A 29 17.30 -1.16 2.42
CA GLU A 29 17.92 -2.42 1.98
C GLU A 29 17.22 -3.02 0.75
N TRP A 30 15.89 -2.96 0.68
CA TRP A 30 15.15 -3.39 -0.51
C TRP A 30 15.43 -2.51 -1.72
N MET A 31 15.52 -1.20 -1.52
CA MET A 31 15.85 -0.23 -2.56
C MET A 31 17.32 -0.30 -3.00
N GLN A 32 18.14 -1.22 -2.48
CA GLN A 32 19.45 -1.55 -3.03
C GLN A 32 19.41 -2.67 -4.10
N ASP A 33 18.29 -3.40 -4.24
CA ASP A 33 18.12 -4.44 -5.28
C ASP A 33 17.72 -3.78 -6.62
N PRO A 34 18.56 -3.87 -7.67
CA PRO A 34 18.24 -3.29 -8.98
C PRO A 34 16.97 -3.88 -9.62
N GLU A 35 16.65 -5.15 -9.32
CA GLU A 35 15.40 -5.78 -9.81
C GLU A 35 14.18 -5.08 -9.21
N LEU A 36 14.25 -4.70 -7.92
CA LEU A 36 13.15 -3.98 -7.27
C LEU A 36 13.04 -2.56 -7.80
N GLN A 37 14.16 -1.84 -7.93
CA GLN A 37 14.19 -0.49 -8.51
C GLN A 37 13.56 -0.44 -9.90
N GLU A 38 13.87 -1.40 -10.77
CA GLU A 38 13.29 -1.49 -12.11
C GLU A 38 11.79 -1.76 -12.05
N LEU A 39 11.35 -2.68 -11.19
CA LEU A 39 9.93 -3.05 -11.05
C LEU A 39 9.07 -1.94 -10.42
N THR A 40 9.65 -1.08 -9.59
CA THR A 40 8.97 0.04 -8.92
C THR A 40 9.31 1.40 -9.55
N ALA A 41 10.04 1.41 -10.67
CA ALA A 41 10.54 2.62 -11.32
C ALA A 41 11.18 3.63 -10.34
N SER A 42 11.89 3.12 -9.34
CA SER A 42 12.45 3.91 -8.23
C SER A 42 13.95 4.18 -8.44
N GLU A 43 14.39 5.39 -8.10
CA GLU A 43 15.81 5.74 -8.08
C GLU A 43 16.42 5.47 -6.70
N PRO A 44 17.68 5.03 -6.61
CA PRO A 44 18.34 4.80 -5.33
C PRO A 44 18.55 6.12 -4.58
N LEU A 45 18.19 6.13 -3.29
CA LEU A 45 18.47 7.21 -2.36
C LEU A 45 19.48 6.76 -1.30
N THR A 46 20.18 7.71 -0.69
CA THR A 46 20.95 7.45 0.54
C THR A 46 20.01 7.15 1.70
N LEU A 47 20.51 6.48 2.74
CA LEU A 47 19.71 6.15 3.91
C LEU A 47 19.16 7.42 4.59
N GLU A 48 19.95 8.48 4.66
CA GLU A 48 19.54 9.78 5.17
C GLU A 48 18.39 10.39 4.35
N GLU A 49 18.50 10.35 3.01
CA GLU A 49 17.42 10.82 2.12
C GLU A 49 16.13 10.01 2.28
N GLU A 50 16.21 8.69 2.51
CA GLU A 50 15.05 7.85 2.80
C GLU A 50 14.34 8.27 4.10
N TYR A 51 15.11 8.62 5.14
CA TYR A 51 14.55 9.16 6.39
C TYR A 51 13.86 10.51 6.16
N GLU A 52 14.44 11.38 5.34
CA GLU A 52 13.82 12.67 4.98
C GLU A 52 12.55 12.48 4.16
N MET A 53 12.55 11.54 3.21
CA MET A 53 11.37 11.21 2.41
C MET A 53 10.25 10.60 3.24
N GLN A 54 10.57 9.69 4.17
CA GLN A 54 9.58 9.11 5.07
C GLN A 54 8.88 10.18 5.91
N GLN A 55 9.62 11.16 6.43
CA GLN A 55 9.04 12.27 7.21
C GLN A 55 8.09 13.11 6.36
N LYS A 56 8.45 13.40 5.11
CA LYS A 56 7.57 14.12 4.16
C LYS A 56 6.29 13.32 3.89
N TRP A 57 6.41 12.03 3.55
CA TRP A 57 5.25 11.18 3.26
C TRP A 57 4.31 10.96 4.46
N GLN A 58 4.84 11.03 5.68
CA GLN A 58 4.03 10.89 6.88
C GLN A 58 2.98 12.01 6.98
N VAL A 59 3.33 13.24 6.61
CA VAL A 59 2.44 14.40 6.66
C VAL A 59 1.68 14.64 5.36
N ASP A 60 2.01 13.90 4.29
CA ASP A 60 1.44 14.11 2.97
C ASP A 60 -0.05 13.75 2.93
N GLU A 61 -0.88 14.62 2.37
CA GLU A 61 -2.34 14.41 2.29
C GLU A 61 -2.75 13.66 1.01
N ASP A 62 -1.84 13.57 0.04
CA ASP A 62 -2.08 12.93 -1.25
C ASP A 62 -1.50 11.50 -1.34
N LYS A 63 -0.81 11.01 -0.30
CA LYS A 63 -0.19 9.68 -0.29
C LYS A 63 -0.56 8.87 0.94
N LEU A 64 -1.21 7.73 0.72
CA LEU A 64 -1.54 6.73 1.73
C LEU A 64 -0.60 5.52 1.59
N THR A 65 0.26 5.30 2.58
CA THR A 65 1.21 4.18 2.59
C THR A 65 0.98 3.27 3.78
N PHE A 66 0.94 1.97 3.52
CA PHE A 66 1.05 0.93 4.52
C PHE A 66 2.22 0.00 4.21
N ILE A 67 2.92 -0.42 5.24
CA ILE A 67 3.85 -1.54 5.20
C ILE A 67 3.06 -2.84 5.35
N VAL A 68 3.39 -3.82 4.51
CA VAL A 68 2.82 -5.17 4.52
C VAL A 68 3.68 -6.06 5.41
N LEU A 69 3.09 -6.57 6.49
CA LEU A 69 3.67 -7.57 7.36
C LEU A 69 3.08 -8.95 7.05
N ALA A 70 3.91 -9.99 7.05
CA ALA A 70 3.46 -11.36 6.90
C ALA A 70 2.94 -11.92 8.23
N ARG A 71 1.75 -12.51 8.23
CA ARG A 71 1.16 -13.19 9.38
C ARG A 71 1.19 -14.69 9.16
N ASP A 72 2.38 -15.28 9.12
CA ASP A 72 2.62 -16.71 8.82
C ASP A 72 2.02 -17.68 9.87
N GLY A 73 0.70 -17.75 9.96
CA GLY A 73 -0.03 -18.59 10.92
C GLY A 73 -0.02 -18.06 12.36
N VAL A 74 0.50 -16.84 12.60
CA VAL A 74 0.51 -16.22 13.92
C VAL A 74 -0.91 -15.81 14.31
N THR A 75 -1.47 -16.43 15.34
CA THR A 75 -2.77 -16.05 15.90
C THR A 75 -2.59 -15.07 17.05
N PHE A 76 -3.38 -14.01 17.07
CA PHE A 76 -3.45 -13.11 18.22
C PHE A 76 -4.64 -13.52 19.07
N PRO A 77 -4.46 -13.82 20.38
CA PRO A 77 -5.56 -14.23 21.25
C PRO A 77 -6.54 -13.08 21.54
N ASN A 78 -6.06 -11.83 21.45
CA ASN A 78 -6.82 -10.58 21.58
C ASN A 78 -6.43 -9.65 20.42
N SER A 79 -6.93 -8.41 20.40
CA SER A 79 -6.43 -7.38 19.50
C SER A 79 -4.91 -7.23 19.65
N PRO A 80 -4.14 -7.27 18.56
CA PRO A 80 -2.68 -7.24 18.61
C PRO A 80 -2.16 -5.92 19.17
N THR A 81 -1.09 -5.99 19.96
CA THR A 81 -0.34 -4.82 20.41
C THR A 81 0.66 -4.36 19.35
N LEU A 82 1.20 -3.14 19.47
CA LEU A 82 2.29 -2.67 18.61
C LEU A 82 3.51 -3.61 18.65
N GLN A 83 3.79 -4.19 19.82
CA GLN A 83 4.92 -5.12 19.97
C GLN A 83 4.69 -6.42 19.20
N ASP A 84 3.45 -6.92 19.19
CA ASP A 84 3.08 -8.11 18.41
C ASP A 84 3.25 -7.86 16.92
N LEU A 85 2.84 -6.68 16.44
CA LEU A 85 2.98 -6.31 15.03
C LEU A 85 4.46 -6.11 14.65
N ARG A 86 5.27 -5.47 15.49
CA ARG A 86 6.73 -5.29 15.27
C ARG A 86 7.50 -6.61 15.16
N ALA A 87 6.99 -7.68 15.77
CA ALA A 87 7.60 -9.00 15.67
C ALA A 87 7.32 -9.71 14.33
N LEU A 88 6.34 -9.23 13.55
CA LEU A 88 6.02 -9.81 12.26
C LEU A 88 7.06 -9.42 11.19
N PRO A 89 7.36 -10.33 10.24
CA PRO A 89 8.23 -10.00 9.11
C PRO A 89 7.61 -8.90 8.24
N MET A 90 8.30 -7.77 8.09
CA MET A 90 8.02 -6.78 7.06
C MET A 90 8.40 -7.36 5.68
N ILE A 91 7.47 -7.39 4.72
CA ILE A 91 7.65 -8.09 3.43
C ILE A 91 7.40 -7.25 2.19
N GLY A 92 6.82 -6.07 2.35
CA GLY A 92 6.58 -5.13 1.26
C GLY A 92 5.77 -3.94 1.74
N ASP A 93 5.12 -3.27 0.80
CA ASP A 93 4.29 -2.09 1.03
C ASP A 93 3.17 -2.00 -0.02
N VAL A 94 2.18 -1.17 0.31
CA VAL A 94 1.03 -0.90 -0.55
C VAL A 94 0.67 0.58 -0.41
N ASN A 95 0.47 1.25 -1.54
CA ASN A 95 0.32 2.70 -1.63
C ASN A 95 -0.94 3.09 -2.39
N LEU A 96 -1.54 4.21 -2.00
CA LEU A 96 -2.40 5.01 -2.86
C LEU A 96 -1.80 6.40 -3.06
N PHE A 97 -1.76 6.86 -4.30
CA PHE A 97 -1.37 8.21 -4.70
C PHE A 97 -2.58 8.94 -5.26
N LEU A 98 -3.03 9.98 -4.58
CA LEU A 98 -4.14 10.83 -4.95
C LEU A 98 -3.60 11.92 -5.88
N LYS A 99 -4.21 12.07 -7.05
CA LYS A 99 -3.85 13.07 -8.06
C LYS A 99 -5.06 13.97 -8.30
N GLY A 100 -4.85 15.27 -8.17
CA GLY A 100 -5.93 16.27 -8.23
C GLY A 100 -6.72 16.36 -6.92
N SER A 101 -7.77 17.19 -6.91
CA SER A 101 -8.62 17.38 -5.73
C SER A 101 -9.86 16.48 -5.79
N PRO A 102 -10.36 15.91 -4.67
CA PRO A 102 -11.53 15.02 -4.67
C PRO A 102 -12.79 15.56 -5.37
N ASP A 103 -12.94 16.89 -5.41
CA ASP A 103 -14.06 17.60 -6.03
C ASP A 103 -13.88 17.85 -7.55
N GLU A 104 -12.72 17.53 -8.12
CA GLU A 104 -12.37 17.80 -9.52
C GLU A 104 -12.62 16.57 -10.43
N GLU A 105 -12.89 16.82 -11.71
CA GLU A 105 -13.18 15.76 -12.68
C GLU A 105 -11.95 14.90 -13.00
N ASP A 106 -10.75 15.45 -12.88
CA ASP A 106 -9.47 14.76 -13.09
C ASP A 106 -8.94 14.04 -11.84
N PHE A 107 -9.71 14.03 -10.74
CA PHE A 107 -9.34 13.28 -9.54
C PHE A 107 -9.16 11.79 -9.83
N GLU A 108 -7.96 11.29 -9.54
CA GLU A 108 -7.61 9.88 -9.73
C GLU A 108 -6.79 9.40 -8.53
N VAL A 109 -6.98 8.13 -8.16
CA VAL A 109 -6.21 7.51 -7.09
C VAL A 109 -5.51 6.27 -7.62
N GLU A 110 -4.19 6.35 -7.69
CA GLU A 110 -3.33 5.30 -8.22
C GLU A 110 -2.93 4.33 -7.12
N ALA A 111 -3.20 3.03 -7.32
CA ALA A 111 -2.83 1.99 -6.38
C ALA A 111 -1.55 1.26 -6.81
N GLU A 112 -0.62 1.11 -5.87
CA GLU A 112 0.62 0.37 -6.07
C GLU A 112 0.84 -0.66 -4.97
N VAL A 113 1.52 -1.76 -5.31
CA VAL A 113 1.88 -2.80 -4.33
C VAL A 113 3.24 -3.39 -4.68
N MET A 114 4.06 -3.59 -3.65
CA MET A 114 5.32 -4.30 -3.75
C MET A 114 5.39 -5.41 -2.70
N ILE A 115 5.87 -6.59 -3.09
CA ILE A 115 6.32 -7.63 -2.16
C ILE A 115 7.81 -7.82 -2.39
N ALA A 116 8.60 -7.10 -1.61
CA ALA A 116 10.04 -7.03 -1.76
C ALA A 116 10.69 -8.40 -1.45
N GLU A 117 10.26 -9.04 -0.37
CA GLU A 117 10.84 -10.29 0.11
C GLU A 117 10.51 -11.48 -0.81
N LYS A 118 11.51 -12.02 -1.51
CA LYS A 118 11.35 -13.08 -2.52
C LYS A 118 10.67 -14.34 -1.94
N ALA A 119 10.93 -14.68 -0.68
CA ALA A 119 10.31 -15.81 0.02
C ALA A 119 8.78 -15.70 0.20
N TYR A 120 8.22 -14.48 0.05
CA TYR A 120 6.81 -14.19 0.24
C TYR A 120 6.06 -13.93 -1.08
N ARG A 121 6.78 -13.86 -2.20
CA ARG A 121 6.20 -13.69 -3.54
C ARG A 121 5.43 -14.95 -3.94
N ARG A 122 4.49 -14.81 -4.88
CA ARG A 122 3.66 -15.89 -5.46
C ARG A 122 2.78 -16.67 -4.45
N ARG A 123 2.62 -16.16 -3.22
CA ARG A 123 1.73 -16.70 -2.17
C ARG A 123 0.35 -16.02 -2.11
N GLY A 124 0.07 -15.11 -3.05
CA GLY A 124 -1.18 -14.32 -3.08
C GLY A 124 -1.23 -13.17 -2.08
N LEU A 125 -0.13 -12.85 -1.39
CA LEU A 125 -0.09 -11.82 -0.35
C LEU A 125 -0.28 -10.40 -0.90
N ALA A 126 0.27 -10.08 -2.07
CA ALA A 126 0.01 -8.80 -2.76
C ALA A 126 -1.49 -8.57 -3.01
N SER A 127 -2.21 -9.62 -3.44
CA SER A 127 -3.65 -9.55 -3.67
C SER A 127 -4.44 -9.31 -2.39
N ARG A 128 -4.00 -9.90 -1.28
CA ARG A 128 -4.62 -9.66 0.02
C ARG A 128 -4.36 -8.23 0.49
N ALA A 129 -3.10 -7.78 0.45
CA ALA A 129 -2.73 -6.41 0.82
C ALA A 129 -3.53 -5.36 0.04
N LEU A 130 -3.64 -5.51 -1.29
CA LEU A 130 -4.47 -4.63 -2.12
C LEU A 130 -5.95 -4.66 -1.73
N GLN A 131 -6.55 -5.82 -1.50
CA GLN A 131 -7.95 -5.89 -1.09
C GLN A 131 -8.20 -5.13 0.21
N LEU A 132 -7.32 -5.30 1.21
CA LEU A 132 -7.42 -4.61 2.49
C LEU A 132 -7.28 -3.09 2.32
N LEU A 133 -6.28 -2.64 1.56
CA LEU A 133 -6.07 -1.23 1.27
C LEU A 133 -7.26 -0.62 0.54
N LEU A 134 -7.72 -1.26 -0.54
CA LEU A 134 -8.84 -0.77 -1.36
C LEU A 134 -10.15 -0.77 -0.58
N SER A 135 -10.39 -1.79 0.25
CA SER A 135 -11.53 -1.80 1.17
C SER A 135 -11.45 -0.63 2.13
N TYR A 136 -10.34 -0.47 2.85
CA TYR A 136 -10.12 0.61 3.81
C TYR A 136 -10.30 1.99 3.17
N ALA A 137 -9.66 2.22 2.02
CA ALA A 137 -9.70 3.49 1.31
C ALA A 137 -11.11 3.88 0.82
N THR A 138 -11.98 2.89 0.58
CA THR A 138 -13.33 3.13 0.06
C THR A 138 -14.42 3.06 1.13
N SER A 139 -14.10 2.63 2.36
CA SER A 139 -15.02 2.58 3.49
C SER A 139 -14.70 3.55 4.62
N CYS A 140 -13.43 3.92 4.82
CA CYS A 140 -13.01 4.81 5.89
C CYS A 140 -13.60 6.22 5.67
N SER A 141 -14.15 6.81 6.73
CA SER A 141 -14.80 8.13 6.67
C SER A 141 -13.86 9.31 7.00
N ALA A 142 -12.56 9.04 7.22
CA ALA A 142 -11.59 10.07 7.56
C ALA A 142 -11.06 10.75 6.28
N PRO A 143 -11.16 12.09 6.14
CA PRO A 143 -10.67 12.80 4.95
C PRO A 143 -9.19 12.48 4.64
N PRO A 144 -8.81 12.33 3.36
CA PRO A 144 -9.61 12.50 2.12
C PRO A 144 -10.46 11.27 1.72
N LEU A 145 -10.62 10.28 2.60
CA LEU A 145 -11.45 9.09 2.40
C LEU A 145 -12.93 9.41 2.75
N PRO A 146 -13.92 8.68 2.20
CA PRO A 146 -13.78 7.52 1.32
C PRO A 146 -13.50 7.92 -0.13
N ILE A 147 -12.61 7.17 -0.78
CA ILE A 147 -12.32 7.31 -2.21
C ILE A 147 -13.44 6.62 -3.00
N PRO A 148 -14.09 7.30 -3.96
CA PRO A 148 -15.04 6.65 -4.84
C PRO A 148 -14.34 5.59 -5.69
N ARG A 149 -14.88 4.37 -5.71
CA ARG A 149 -14.25 3.23 -6.39
C ARG A 149 -13.94 3.51 -7.87
N ALA A 150 -14.77 4.30 -8.54
CA ALA A 150 -14.60 4.69 -9.94
C ALA A 150 -13.36 5.57 -10.21
N ARG A 151 -12.76 6.16 -9.17
CA ARG A 151 -11.54 6.98 -9.27
C ARG A 151 -10.25 6.17 -9.14
N LEU A 152 -10.35 4.87 -8.83
CA LEU A 152 -9.19 3.99 -8.70
C LEU A 152 -8.60 3.64 -10.06
N VAL A 153 -7.30 3.87 -10.18
CA VAL A 153 -6.50 3.58 -11.37
C VAL A 153 -5.24 2.81 -10.97
N VAL A 154 -4.68 2.06 -11.90
CA VAL A 154 -3.35 1.47 -11.79
C VAL A 154 -2.63 1.60 -13.12
N ARG A 155 -1.34 1.93 -13.07
CA ARG A 155 -0.45 1.94 -14.23
C ARG A 155 0.55 0.82 -14.06
N ILE A 156 0.68 0.00 -15.09
CA ILE A 156 1.47 -1.23 -15.05
C ILE A 156 2.27 -1.30 -16.34
N GLY A 157 3.55 -1.65 -16.27
CA GLY A 157 4.33 -1.96 -17.47
C GLY A 157 3.68 -3.10 -18.27
N GLU A 158 3.63 -2.97 -19.59
CA GLU A 158 2.92 -3.90 -20.49
C GLU A 158 3.44 -5.34 -20.39
N ALA A 159 4.73 -5.50 -20.09
CA ALA A 159 5.38 -6.80 -19.87
C ALA A 159 5.06 -7.45 -18.51
N ASN A 160 4.49 -6.71 -17.55
CA ASN A 160 4.20 -7.21 -16.20
C ASN A 160 2.83 -7.92 -16.15
N GLU A 161 2.76 -9.09 -16.79
CA GLU A 161 1.56 -9.94 -16.85
C GLU A 161 1.07 -10.35 -15.46
N ALA A 162 1.99 -10.50 -14.49
CA ALA A 162 1.66 -10.90 -13.13
C ALA A 162 0.82 -9.84 -12.41
N SER A 163 1.24 -8.57 -12.45
CA SER A 163 0.47 -7.44 -11.89
C SER A 163 -0.84 -7.24 -12.68
N ARG A 164 -0.81 -7.39 -14.00
CA ARG A 164 -2.03 -7.25 -14.80
C ARG A 164 -3.10 -8.29 -14.42
N GLY A 165 -2.73 -9.56 -14.37
CA GLY A 165 -3.64 -10.63 -13.95
C GLY A 165 -4.07 -10.52 -12.47
N LEU A 166 -3.28 -9.86 -11.63
CA LEU A 166 -3.66 -9.54 -10.26
C LEU A 166 -4.80 -8.50 -10.23
N PHE A 167 -4.65 -7.37 -10.92
CA PHE A 167 -5.65 -6.30 -10.92
C PHE A 167 -6.93 -6.68 -11.70
N GLU A 168 -6.81 -7.49 -12.77
CA GLU A 168 -7.97 -8.06 -13.47
C GLU A 168 -8.89 -8.85 -12.51
N LYS A 169 -8.30 -9.64 -11.60
CA LYS A 169 -9.05 -10.40 -10.57
C LYS A 169 -9.69 -9.52 -9.51
N LEU A 170 -9.13 -8.32 -9.28
CA LEU A 170 -9.64 -7.34 -8.33
C LEU A 170 -10.75 -6.46 -8.92
N GLY A 171 -11.12 -6.66 -10.18
CA GLY A 171 -12.20 -5.92 -10.84
C GLY A 171 -11.74 -4.72 -11.69
N PHE A 172 -10.45 -4.60 -11.93
CA PHE A 172 -9.89 -3.60 -12.83
C PHE A 172 -9.94 -4.08 -14.29
N GLU A 173 -10.15 -3.15 -15.20
CA GLU A 173 -10.19 -3.39 -16.64
C GLU A 173 -9.25 -2.41 -17.35
N VAL A 174 -8.56 -2.89 -18.39
CA VAL A 174 -7.66 -2.05 -19.20
C VAL A 174 -8.49 -0.97 -19.90
N THR A 175 -8.19 0.30 -19.62
CA THR A 175 -8.87 1.46 -20.23
C THR A 175 -8.03 2.15 -21.28
N LYS A 176 -6.70 2.09 -21.14
CA LYS A 176 -5.76 2.78 -22.03
C LYS A 176 -4.46 2.00 -22.14
N ARG A 177 -3.80 2.09 -23.29
CA ARG A 177 -2.42 1.66 -23.50
C ARG A 177 -1.59 2.86 -23.92
N VAL A 178 -0.40 2.99 -23.35
CA VAL A 178 0.50 4.12 -23.57
C VAL A 178 1.80 3.58 -24.19
N GLU A 179 1.82 3.47 -25.52
CA GLU A 179 2.92 2.83 -26.26
C GLU A 179 4.28 3.50 -26.02
N VAL A 180 4.30 4.82 -25.83
CA VAL A 180 5.54 5.60 -25.60
C VAL A 180 6.27 5.16 -24.33
N PHE A 181 5.52 4.76 -23.30
CA PHE A 181 6.08 4.30 -22.02
C PHE A 181 6.00 2.78 -21.85
N GLN A 182 5.46 2.06 -22.85
CA GLN A 182 5.15 0.63 -22.75
C GLN A 182 4.34 0.29 -21.49
N GLU A 183 3.34 1.11 -21.18
CA GLU A 183 2.50 0.97 -20.00
C GLU A 183 1.02 0.80 -20.37
N ILE A 184 0.27 0.17 -19.47
CA ILE A 184 -1.17 0.07 -19.54
C ILE A 184 -1.79 0.74 -18.33
N GLU A 185 -2.91 1.41 -18.56
CA GLU A 185 -3.76 1.94 -17.51
C GLU A 185 -4.95 1.00 -17.33
N MET A 186 -5.24 0.64 -16.08
CA MET A 186 -6.45 -0.10 -15.74
C MET A 186 -7.26 0.69 -14.71
N ARG A 187 -8.58 0.68 -14.85
CA ARG A 187 -9.50 1.33 -13.90
C ARG A 187 -10.48 0.32 -13.32
N PHE A 188 -10.91 0.57 -12.09
CA PHE A 188 -11.94 -0.24 -11.47
C PHE A 188 -13.29 -0.05 -12.19
N ARG A 189 -13.91 -1.16 -12.62
CA ARG A 189 -15.18 -1.14 -13.37
C ARG A 189 -16.23 -2.13 -12.86
N LYS A 190 -15.83 -3.16 -12.10
CA LYS A 190 -16.73 -4.25 -11.68
C LYS A 190 -17.27 -4.02 -10.27
N GLU A 191 -18.37 -3.29 -10.16
CA GLU A 191 -18.98 -2.93 -8.86
C GLU A 191 -19.37 -4.14 -8.00
N ASP A 192 -19.70 -5.28 -8.62
CA ASP A 192 -20.05 -6.54 -7.95
C ASP A 192 -18.87 -7.20 -7.22
N VAL A 193 -17.64 -6.77 -7.49
CA VAL A 193 -16.46 -7.29 -6.79
C VAL A 193 -16.43 -6.73 -5.38
N VAL A 194 -16.47 -7.60 -4.39
CA VAL A 194 -16.28 -7.26 -2.97
C VAL A 194 -14.86 -7.59 -2.59
N TRP A 195 -14.11 -6.60 -2.11
CA TRP A 195 -12.78 -6.82 -1.55
C TRP A 195 -12.88 -7.29 -0.12
N ARG A 196 -11.95 -8.16 0.28
CA ARG A 196 -11.77 -8.54 1.66
C ARG A 196 -11.45 -7.31 2.52
N ALA A 197 -12.20 -7.14 3.60
CA ALA A 197 -11.90 -6.19 4.67
C ALA A 197 -11.13 -6.89 5.80
N GLY A 198 -10.21 -6.16 6.45
CA GLY A 198 -9.53 -6.60 7.66
C GLY A 198 -10.12 -5.94 8.90
N GLU A 199 -9.66 -6.37 10.07
CA GLU A 199 -10.00 -5.72 11.34
C GLU A 199 -9.13 -4.47 11.52
N GLU A 200 -9.77 -3.31 11.66
CA GLU A 200 -9.09 -2.06 11.96
C GLU A 200 -8.75 -2.00 13.45
N VAL A 201 -7.45 -1.90 13.76
CA VAL A 201 -6.94 -1.76 15.12
C VAL A 201 -6.30 -0.39 15.26
N THR A 202 -6.89 0.48 16.08
CA THR A 202 -6.37 1.82 16.36
C THR A 202 -5.52 1.81 17.62
N PHE A 203 -4.29 2.32 17.51
CA PHE A 203 -3.39 2.53 18.64
C PHE A 203 -3.57 3.94 19.21
N GLY A 204 -3.51 4.09 20.54
CA GLY A 204 -3.65 5.39 21.21
C GLY A 204 -2.50 6.35 20.94
N GLU A 205 -2.69 7.63 21.32
CA GLU A 205 -1.72 8.73 21.14
C GLU A 205 -0.46 8.64 22.04
N GLU A 206 -0.22 7.55 22.78
CA GLU A 206 1.01 7.31 23.56
C GLU A 206 2.25 7.03 22.67
N LEU A 207 2.38 7.76 21.57
CA LEU A 207 3.51 7.76 20.64
C LEU A 207 4.00 9.20 20.36
N ASP A 208 3.66 10.16 21.23
CA ASP A 208 4.26 11.50 21.20
C ASP A 208 5.73 11.52 21.69
N GLU A 209 6.29 10.38 22.13
CA GLU A 209 7.75 10.23 22.35
C GLU A 209 8.56 10.24 21.03
N TRP A 210 7.91 10.20 19.88
CA TRP A 210 8.54 10.02 18.57
C TRP A 210 8.72 11.32 17.76
N ARG A 211 8.51 12.47 18.42
CA ARG A 211 8.82 13.81 17.89
C ARG A 211 10.27 14.27 18.12
N SER A 212 11.13 13.40 18.67
CA SER A 212 12.54 13.72 18.98
C SER A 212 13.52 13.07 18.00
#